data_AF-A0A2D4T9D8-F1
#
_entry.id   AF-A0A2D4T9D8-F1
#
_cell.length_a   1.000
_cell.length_b   1.000
_cell.length_c   1.000
_cell.angle_alpha   90.00
_cell.angle_beta   90.00
_cell.angle_gamma   90.00
#
_symmetry.space_group_name_H-M   'P 1'
#
loop_
_entity.id
_entity.type
_entity.pdbx_description
1 polymer ?
#
loop_
_entity_poly.entity_id
_entity_poly.type
_entity_poly.pdbx_seq_one_letter_code
_entity_poly.pdbx_strand_id
1 'polypeptide(L)'
;MAGDLRDRGYSVCPGALPGALAGGLLAHLHSMSEARFTPAGVGRESDHTLNTFVRTDEICWINGESAAGRDWLAWTTALQQHLNRELLLGLFSFESHFAHYRPGDFYRKHVDAFRGEANRVLSVVAYLNPGWQTGDGGELRLYTGTENSALLSVQPLHGTVVVFLSEEFPHEVLPASRDRYSIAGWYRVNGSTAARVDPPR
;
A
#
# COMPACT_ATOMS: atom_id res chain seq x y z
N MET A 1 9.77 -8.22 -10.50
CA MET A 1 9.53 -8.02 -9.06
C MET A 1 10.69 -8.43 -8.17
N ALA A 2 10.95 -9.72 -7.89
CA ALA A 2 11.97 -10.10 -6.90
C ALA A 2 13.38 -9.57 -7.23
N GLY A 3 13.82 -9.70 -8.48
CA GLY A 3 15.09 -9.13 -8.94
C GLY A 3 15.16 -7.61 -8.75
N ASP A 4 14.09 -6.89 -9.11
CA ASP A 4 14.03 -5.43 -8.93
C ASP A 4 14.15 -5.02 -7.45
N LEU A 5 13.49 -5.75 -6.56
CA LEU A 5 13.55 -5.51 -5.12
C LEU A 5 14.96 -5.75 -4.57
N ARG A 6 15.63 -6.81 -5.02
CA ARG A 6 17.02 -7.09 -4.63
C ARG A 6 17.99 -6.01 -5.13
N ASP A 7 17.83 -5.60 -6.38
CA ASP A 7 18.84 -4.79 -7.05
C ASP A 7 18.61 -3.28 -6.80
N ARG A 8 17.36 -2.86 -6.52
CA ARG A 8 16.99 -1.44 -6.37
C ARG A 8 16.15 -1.12 -5.13
N GLY A 9 15.64 -2.12 -4.41
CA GLY A 9 14.75 -1.90 -3.26
C GLY A 9 13.29 -1.59 -3.60
N TYR A 10 12.94 -1.47 -4.89
CA TYR A 10 11.56 -1.26 -5.35
C TYR A 10 11.28 -1.90 -6.72
N SER A 11 10.00 -2.17 -7.00
CA SER A 11 9.50 -2.72 -8.24
C SER A 11 8.15 -2.11 -8.61
N VAL A 12 7.99 -1.71 -9.88
CA VAL A 12 6.72 -1.27 -10.46
C VAL A 12 6.34 -2.29 -11.52
N CYS A 13 5.18 -2.93 -11.35
CA CYS A 13 4.72 -4.00 -12.22
C CYS A 13 3.33 -3.66 -12.77
N PRO A 14 3.24 -3.00 -13.94
CA PRO A 14 1.96 -2.76 -14.63
C PRO A 14 1.26 -4.08 -14.95
N GLY A 15 -0.05 -4.16 -14.67
CA GLY A 15 -0.87 -5.35 -14.96
C GLY A 15 -0.51 -6.60 -14.14
N ALA A 16 0.24 -6.47 -13.05
CA ALA A 16 0.62 -7.60 -12.19
C ALA A 16 -0.54 -8.16 -11.38
N LEU A 17 -1.56 -7.35 -11.09
CA LEU A 17 -2.78 -7.83 -10.46
C LEU A 17 -3.66 -8.50 -11.53
N PRO A 18 -4.03 -9.78 -11.40
CA PRO A 18 -4.87 -10.47 -12.37
C PRO A 18 -6.17 -9.71 -12.64
N GLY A 19 -6.58 -9.59 -13.90
CA GLY A 19 -7.73 -8.74 -14.28
C GLY A 19 -9.04 -9.12 -13.56
N ALA A 20 -9.30 -10.41 -13.35
CA ALA A 20 -10.46 -10.87 -12.58
C ALA A 20 -10.41 -10.42 -11.12
N LEU A 21 -9.22 -10.45 -10.50
CA LEU A 21 -9.02 -10.00 -9.12
C LEU A 21 -9.14 -8.48 -9.02
N ALA A 22 -8.48 -7.73 -9.90
CA ALA A 22 -8.54 -6.27 -9.92
C ALA A 22 -9.96 -5.76 -10.16
N GLY A 23 -10.70 -6.38 -11.10
CA GLY A 23 -12.10 -6.08 -11.35
C GLY A 23 -13.01 -6.43 -10.18
N GLY A 24 -12.82 -7.60 -9.55
CA GLY A 24 -13.58 -8.02 -8.38
C GLY A 24 -13.37 -7.11 -7.16
N LEU A 25 -12.13 -6.66 -6.94
CA LEU A 25 -11.79 -5.71 -5.88
C LEU A 25 -12.43 -4.34 -6.11
N LEU A 26 -12.37 -3.84 -7.35
CA LEU A 26 -12.99 -2.57 -7.71
C LEU A 26 -14.52 -2.62 -7.58
N ALA A 27 -15.15 -3.69 -8.07
CA ALA A 27 -16.59 -3.89 -7.94
C ALA A 27 -17.01 -3.97 -6.46
N HIS A 28 -16.23 -4.68 -5.64
CA HIS A 28 -16.48 -4.72 -4.21
C HIS A 28 -16.33 -3.34 -3.57
N LEU A 29 -15.29 -2.58 -3.92
CA LEU A 29 -15.08 -1.21 -3.44
C LEU A 29 -16.29 -0.33 -3.69
N HIS A 30 -16.79 -0.29 -4.92
CA HIS A 30 -17.98 0.50 -5.28
C HIS A 30 -19.29 -0.01 -4.67
N SER A 31 -19.35 -1.28 -4.26
CA SER A 31 -20.53 -1.84 -3.58
C SER A 31 -20.61 -1.50 -2.09
N MET A 32 -19.49 -1.09 -1.48
CA MET A 32 -19.46 -0.73 -0.07
C MET A 32 -20.15 0.63 0.16
N SER A 33 -20.84 0.78 1.29
CA SER A 33 -21.32 2.09 1.71
C SER A 33 -20.14 2.98 2.10
N GLU A 34 -20.26 4.29 1.87
CA GLU A 34 -19.27 5.27 2.31
C GLU A 34 -19.00 5.20 3.82
N ALA A 35 -20.00 4.78 4.62
CA ALA A 35 -19.86 4.58 6.07
C ALA A 35 -18.87 3.47 6.48
N ARG A 36 -18.45 2.59 5.54
CA ARG A 36 -17.37 1.62 5.79
C ARG A 36 -15.97 2.26 5.76
N PHE A 37 -15.86 3.42 5.13
CA PHE A 37 -14.62 4.16 5.03
C PHE A 37 -14.47 5.12 6.21
N THR A 38 -13.29 5.12 6.81
CA THR A 38 -12.95 6.01 7.92
C THR A 38 -11.80 6.92 7.52
N PRO A 39 -11.81 8.21 7.92
CA PRO A 39 -10.66 9.09 7.72
C PRO A 39 -9.39 8.45 8.25
N ALA A 40 -8.35 8.42 7.44
CA ALA A 40 -7.13 7.73 7.78
C ALA A 40 -6.25 8.60 8.68
N GLY A 41 -5.71 8.02 9.75
CA GLY A 41 -4.81 8.72 10.66
C GLY A 41 -3.34 8.43 10.43
N VAL A 42 -2.52 9.07 11.26
CA VAL A 42 -1.06 8.97 11.31
C VAL A 42 -0.65 8.55 12.72
N GLY A 43 0.35 7.69 12.85
CA GLY A 43 0.85 7.20 14.15
C GLY A 43 0.42 5.75 14.45
N ARG A 44 0.86 5.22 15.61
CA ARG A 44 0.61 3.85 16.07
C ARG A 44 -0.16 3.88 17.40
N GLU A 45 -1.05 2.91 17.60
CA GLU A 45 -1.77 2.65 18.86
C GLU A 45 -2.29 3.92 19.56
N SER A 46 -1.73 4.29 20.72
CA SER A 46 -2.16 5.42 21.55
C SER A 46 -1.81 6.80 20.98
N ASP A 47 -0.91 6.87 19.99
CA ASP A 47 -0.51 8.12 19.32
C ASP A 47 -1.17 8.27 17.93
N HIS A 48 -2.21 7.50 17.64
CA HIS A 48 -2.97 7.62 16.40
C HIS A 48 -3.75 8.95 16.40
N THR A 49 -3.36 9.85 15.50
CA THR A 49 -3.98 11.17 15.35
C THR A 49 -4.50 11.37 13.93
N LEU A 50 -5.71 11.94 13.82
CA LEU A 50 -6.23 12.41 12.55
C LEU A 50 -5.55 13.74 12.22
N ASN A 51 -4.56 13.69 11.33
CA ASN A 51 -3.85 14.87 10.86
C ASN A 51 -4.13 15.12 9.38
N THR A 52 -5.17 15.90 9.10
CA THR A 52 -5.58 16.28 7.75
C THR A 52 -4.57 17.16 7.02
N PHE A 53 -3.58 17.72 7.73
CA PHE A 53 -2.46 18.38 7.06
C PHE A 53 -1.49 17.38 6.45
N VAL A 54 -1.47 16.12 6.89
CA VAL A 54 -0.56 15.07 6.41
C VAL A 54 -1.22 14.19 5.35
N ARG A 55 -2.44 13.72 5.61
CA ARG A 55 -3.20 12.89 4.69
C ARG A 55 -4.70 13.17 4.81
N THR A 56 -5.44 13.06 3.71
CA THR A 56 -6.88 13.32 3.69
C THR A 56 -7.72 12.17 3.14
N ASP A 57 -7.10 11.03 2.84
CA ASP A 57 -7.79 9.86 2.33
C ASP A 57 -8.60 9.12 3.39
N GLU A 58 -9.55 8.32 2.90
CA GLU A 58 -10.34 7.40 3.72
C GLU A 58 -9.96 5.95 3.43
N ILE A 59 -10.00 5.12 4.46
CA ILE A 59 -9.57 3.72 4.38
C ILE A 59 -10.64 2.75 4.87
N CYS A 60 -10.61 1.54 4.33
CA CYS A 60 -11.39 0.40 4.81
C CYS A 60 -10.50 -0.84 4.86
N TRP A 61 -10.25 -1.36 6.07
CA TRP A 61 -9.40 -2.55 6.28
C TRP A 61 -9.96 -3.79 5.56
N ILE A 62 -9.05 -4.61 5.03
CA ILE A 62 -9.38 -5.87 4.37
C ILE A 62 -9.05 -7.02 5.32
N ASN A 63 -10.08 -7.70 5.80
CA ASN A 63 -10.00 -8.76 6.80
C ASN A 63 -10.60 -10.10 6.34
N GLY A 64 -10.93 -10.24 5.05
CA GLY A 64 -11.46 -11.48 4.47
C GLY A 64 -12.97 -11.70 4.67
N GLU A 65 -13.71 -10.70 5.13
CA GLU A 65 -15.18 -10.76 5.25
C GLU A 65 -15.88 -10.96 3.90
N SER A 66 -15.38 -10.32 2.84
CA SER A 66 -15.93 -10.42 1.49
C SER A 66 -15.18 -11.43 0.62
N ALA A 67 -15.83 -11.93 -0.45
CA ALA A 67 -15.19 -12.80 -1.42
C ALA A 67 -13.96 -12.13 -2.07
N ALA A 68 -14.12 -10.90 -2.54
CA ALA A 68 -13.00 -10.12 -3.10
C ALA A 68 -11.86 -9.92 -2.07
N GLY A 69 -12.19 -9.67 -0.80
CA GLY A 69 -11.20 -9.57 0.27
C GLY A 69 -10.43 -10.87 0.49
N ARG A 70 -11.10 -12.03 0.43
CA ARG A 70 -10.43 -13.34 0.53
C ARG A 70 -9.53 -13.63 -0.66
N ASP A 71 -9.99 -13.30 -1.87
CA ASP A 71 -9.20 -13.49 -3.08
C ASP A 71 -7.93 -12.63 -3.07
N TRP A 72 -8.03 -11.39 -2.56
CA TRP A 72 -6.88 -10.52 -2.33
C TRP A 72 -5.90 -11.13 -1.33
N LEU A 73 -6.37 -11.58 -0.16
CA LEU A 73 -5.52 -12.17 0.86
C LEU A 73 -4.83 -13.47 0.37
N ALA A 74 -5.52 -14.26 -0.45
CA ALA A 74 -4.94 -15.44 -1.09
C ALA A 74 -3.82 -15.04 -2.07
N TRP A 75 -4.04 -14.01 -2.88
CA TRP A 75 -3.03 -13.50 -3.82
C TRP A 75 -1.80 -12.93 -3.11
N THR A 76 -1.98 -12.15 -2.04
CA THR A 76 -0.86 -11.61 -1.25
C THR A 76 -0.13 -12.70 -0.48
N THR A 77 -0.82 -13.74 -0.01
CA THR A 77 -0.17 -14.93 0.58
C THR A 77 0.74 -15.62 -0.43
N ALA A 78 0.29 -15.81 -1.68
CA ALA A 78 1.11 -16.40 -2.73
C ALA A 78 2.34 -15.51 -3.06
N LEU A 79 2.15 -14.19 -3.09
CA LEU A 79 3.22 -13.23 -3.29
C LEU A 79 4.25 -13.29 -2.15
N GLN A 80 3.81 -13.32 -0.89
CA GLN A 80 4.66 -13.49 0.29
C GLN A 80 5.53 -14.74 0.17
N GLN A 81 4.93 -15.88 -0.16
CA GLN A 81 5.64 -17.14 -0.31
C GLN A 81 6.68 -17.08 -1.43
N HIS A 82 6.35 -16.44 -2.56
CA HIS A 82 7.30 -16.25 -3.66
C HIS A 82 8.47 -15.36 -3.23
N LEU A 83 8.22 -14.19 -2.65
CA LEU A 83 9.27 -13.26 -2.23
C LEU A 83 10.15 -13.86 -1.13
N ASN A 84 9.58 -14.62 -0.19
CA ASN A 84 10.38 -15.33 0.81
C ASN A 84 11.32 -16.38 0.22
N ARG A 85 10.87 -17.12 -0.79
CA ARG A 85 11.74 -18.11 -1.46
C ARG A 85 12.87 -17.46 -2.24
N GLU A 86 12.57 -16.37 -2.95
CA GLU A 86 13.54 -15.71 -3.83
C GLU A 86 14.53 -14.81 -3.08
N LEU A 87 14.09 -14.19 -1.98
CA LEU A 87 14.83 -13.11 -1.31
C LEU A 87 15.13 -13.39 0.17
N LEU A 88 14.65 -14.51 0.72
CA LEU A 88 14.89 -14.93 2.11
C LEU A 88 14.47 -13.86 3.15
N LEU A 89 13.44 -13.07 2.85
CA LEU A 89 13.02 -11.92 3.66
C LEU A 89 12.33 -12.29 4.98
N GLY A 90 11.88 -13.53 5.15
CA GLY A 90 11.19 -13.97 6.37
C GLY A 90 9.84 -13.29 6.63
N LEU A 91 9.19 -12.78 5.58
CA LEU A 91 7.87 -12.17 5.66
C LEU A 91 6.88 -13.15 6.30
N PHE A 92 6.16 -12.69 7.32
CA PHE A 92 5.35 -13.50 8.22
C PHE A 92 3.87 -13.14 8.15
N SER A 93 3.53 -11.87 8.36
CA SER A 93 2.14 -11.39 8.34
C SER A 93 1.95 -10.29 7.30
N PHE A 94 0.69 -10.06 6.92
CA PHE A 94 0.31 -9.03 5.97
C PHE A 94 -0.97 -8.36 6.44
N GLU A 95 -0.96 -7.03 6.44
CA GLU A 95 -2.13 -6.20 6.71
C GLU A 95 -2.37 -5.28 5.52
N SER A 96 -3.62 -4.97 5.22
CA SER A 96 -3.95 -4.09 4.08
C SER A 96 -5.32 -3.44 4.23
N HIS A 97 -5.49 -2.33 3.54
CA HIS A 97 -6.76 -1.63 3.47
C HIS A 97 -6.99 -1.07 2.06
N PHE A 98 -8.25 -0.96 1.66
CA PHE A 98 -8.64 -0.06 0.58
C PHE A 98 -8.34 1.37 1.00
N ALA A 99 -7.97 2.22 0.05
CA ALA A 99 -7.80 3.65 0.22
C ALA A 99 -8.54 4.38 -0.91
N HIS A 100 -9.37 5.34 -0.53
CA HIS A 100 -10.11 6.23 -1.42
C HIS A 100 -9.64 7.67 -1.20
N TYR A 101 -9.11 8.26 -2.26
CA TYR A 101 -8.76 9.67 -2.35
C TYR A 101 -9.77 10.35 -3.26
N ARG A 102 -10.53 11.31 -2.74
CA ARG A 102 -11.41 12.19 -3.52
C ARG A 102 -10.57 13.20 -4.31
N PRO A 103 -11.15 13.91 -5.30
CA PRO A 103 -10.43 14.98 -5.99
C PRO A 103 -9.81 15.98 -5.01
N GLY A 104 -8.52 16.25 -5.17
CA GLY A 104 -7.75 17.13 -4.28
C GLY A 104 -7.12 16.45 -3.06
N ASP A 105 -7.52 15.23 -2.71
CA ASP A 105 -6.93 14.51 -1.58
C ASP A 105 -5.47 14.12 -1.84
N PHE A 106 -4.68 14.08 -0.78
CA PHE A 106 -3.24 13.84 -0.87
C PHE A 106 -2.74 13.03 0.33
N TYR A 107 -1.50 12.55 0.20
CA TYR A 107 -0.70 12.07 1.32
C TYR A 107 0.70 12.64 1.17
N ARG A 108 1.13 13.48 2.11
CA ARG A 108 2.45 14.13 2.09
C ARG A 108 3.61 13.13 2.18
N LYS A 109 4.79 13.57 1.76
CA LYS A 109 6.03 12.80 1.89
C LYS A 109 6.20 12.18 3.30
N HIS A 110 6.29 10.87 3.36
CA HIS A 110 6.45 10.10 4.59
C HIS A 110 7.21 8.78 4.33
N VAL A 111 7.55 8.06 5.39
CA VAL A 111 8.12 6.71 5.34
C VAL A 111 7.18 5.78 6.10
N ASP A 112 6.98 4.56 5.61
CA ASP A 112 6.03 3.60 6.19
C ASP A 112 6.53 2.90 7.46
N ALA A 113 7.84 2.87 7.64
CA ALA A 113 8.51 2.33 8.80
C ALA A 113 9.72 3.19 9.18
N PHE A 114 9.83 3.55 10.45
CA PHE A 114 11.02 4.21 10.97
C PHE A 114 12.12 3.18 11.20
N ARG A 115 13.37 3.54 10.90
CA ARG A 115 14.53 2.66 11.09
C ARG A 115 14.59 2.13 12.51
N GLY A 116 14.62 0.81 12.65
CA GLY A 116 14.71 0.12 13.94
C GLY A 116 13.37 -0.18 14.60
N GLU A 117 12.25 0.31 14.06
CA GLU A 117 10.90 -0.10 14.49
C GLU A 117 10.36 -1.27 13.64
N ALA A 118 11.24 -2.26 13.47
CA ALA A 118 11.25 -3.31 12.46
C ALA A 118 10.13 -4.35 12.65
N ASN A 119 8.95 -4.04 12.11
CA ASN A 119 8.07 -5.10 11.65
C ASN A 119 7.72 -4.97 10.18
N ARG A 120 7.37 -3.79 9.65
CA ARG A 120 7.07 -3.64 8.21
C ARG A 120 8.34 -3.64 7.35
N VAL A 121 8.49 -4.66 6.50
CA VAL A 121 9.65 -4.84 5.60
C VAL A 121 9.34 -4.35 4.19
N LEU A 122 8.17 -4.70 3.67
CA LEU A 122 7.75 -4.32 2.32
C LEU A 122 6.40 -3.62 2.35
N SER A 123 6.32 -2.52 1.63
CA SER A 123 5.08 -1.83 1.30
C SER A 123 4.59 -2.29 -0.06
N VAL A 124 3.29 -2.54 -0.18
CA VAL A 124 2.60 -2.94 -1.40
C VAL A 124 1.49 -1.94 -1.69
N VAL A 125 1.48 -1.40 -2.89
CA VAL A 125 0.39 -0.57 -3.41
C VAL A 125 -0.18 -1.23 -4.66
N ALA A 126 -1.48 -1.53 -4.68
CA ALA A 126 -2.17 -2.04 -5.85
C ALA A 126 -3.23 -1.03 -6.32
N TYR A 127 -3.20 -0.67 -7.59
CA TYR A 127 -4.08 0.36 -8.15
C TYR A 127 -5.32 -0.21 -8.83
N LEU A 128 -6.44 0.48 -8.66
CA LEU A 128 -7.75 0.00 -9.12
C LEU A 128 -8.44 0.96 -10.09
N ASN A 129 -7.72 1.85 -10.77
CA ASN A 129 -8.33 2.96 -11.53
C ASN A 129 -8.35 2.74 -13.05
N PRO A 130 -9.46 2.25 -13.63
CA PRO A 130 -9.55 2.05 -15.08
C PRO A 130 -9.62 3.39 -15.81
N GLY A 131 -8.93 3.47 -16.96
CA GLY A 131 -8.98 4.64 -17.83
C GLY A 131 -8.31 5.89 -17.26
N TRP A 132 -7.37 5.75 -16.33
CA TRP A 132 -6.55 6.87 -15.84
C TRP A 132 -5.68 7.44 -16.97
N GLN A 133 -5.62 8.76 -17.08
CA GLN A 133 -4.91 9.46 -18.14
C GLN A 133 -3.76 10.32 -17.62
N THR A 134 -2.87 10.69 -18.52
CA THR A 134 -1.85 11.70 -18.21
C THR A 134 -2.53 13.05 -17.98
N GLY A 135 -2.24 13.69 -16.84
CA GLY A 135 -2.86 14.95 -16.42
C GLY A 135 -3.95 14.79 -15.36
N ASP A 136 -4.43 13.55 -15.09
CA ASP A 136 -5.38 13.29 -13.99
C ASP A 136 -4.75 13.46 -12.59
N GLY A 137 -3.41 13.55 -12.51
CA GLY A 137 -2.66 13.61 -11.26
C GLY A 137 -2.68 12.27 -10.52
N GLY A 138 -2.64 12.31 -9.19
CA GLY A 138 -2.76 11.12 -8.34
C GLY A 138 -1.54 10.21 -8.30
N GLU A 139 -0.41 10.63 -8.86
CA GLU A 139 0.79 9.81 -8.91
C GLU A 139 1.34 9.52 -7.50
N LEU A 140 1.85 8.30 -7.33
CA LEU A 140 2.74 7.97 -6.23
C LEU A 140 4.15 8.38 -6.61
N ARG A 141 4.76 9.27 -5.83
CA ARG A 141 6.18 9.63 -5.99
C ARG A 141 7.02 8.94 -4.93
N LEU A 142 8.06 8.23 -5.37
CA LEU A 142 9.09 7.66 -4.50
C LEU A 142 10.33 8.54 -4.55
N TYR A 143 11.03 8.63 -3.43
CA TYR A 143 12.25 9.42 -3.25
C TYR A 143 13.38 8.52 -2.72
N THR A 144 14.63 8.94 -2.92
CA THR A 144 15.81 8.34 -2.29
C THR A 144 16.45 9.32 -1.32
N GLY A 145 16.68 8.89 -0.08
CA GLY A 145 17.41 9.70 0.91
C GLY A 145 16.76 11.05 1.21
N THR A 146 17.56 12.12 1.21
CA THR A 146 17.12 13.50 1.54
C THR A 146 16.87 14.38 0.31
N GLU A 147 16.99 13.83 -0.90
CA GLU A 147 16.80 14.63 -2.10
C GLU A 147 15.32 14.98 -2.33
N ASN A 148 15.08 16.19 -2.85
CA ASN A 148 13.74 16.65 -3.16
C ASN A 148 13.26 16.23 -4.57
N SER A 149 14.14 15.69 -5.41
CA SER A 149 13.76 15.07 -6.68
C SER A 149 13.18 13.69 -6.46
N ALA A 150 12.01 13.43 -7.04
CA ALA A 150 11.43 12.10 -7.04
C ALA A 150 12.29 11.16 -7.89
N LEU A 151 12.64 10.01 -7.33
CA LEU A 151 13.26 8.89 -8.03
C LEU A 151 12.35 8.35 -9.13
N LEU A 152 11.05 8.31 -8.83
CA LEU A 152 10.03 7.67 -9.64
C LEU A 152 8.68 8.35 -9.40
N SER A 153 7.88 8.47 -10.46
CA SER A 153 6.47 8.88 -10.40
C SER A 153 5.63 7.79 -11.08
N VAL A 154 4.71 7.17 -10.34
CA VAL A 154 3.86 6.06 -10.83
C VAL A 154 2.44 6.54 -10.98
N GLN A 155 1.89 6.45 -12.20
CA GLN A 155 0.46 6.66 -12.43
C GLN A 155 -0.34 5.50 -11.82
N PRO A 156 -1.49 5.77 -11.18
CA PRO A 156 -2.27 4.75 -10.48
C PRO A 156 -3.14 3.92 -11.45
N LEU A 157 -2.55 3.40 -12.53
CA LEU A 157 -3.25 2.63 -13.56
C LEU A 157 -3.79 1.31 -13.01
N HIS A 158 -5.03 0.96 -13.35
CA HIS A 158 -5.68 -0.29 -12.95
C HIS A 158 -4.77 -1.52 -13.13
N GLY A 159 -4.67 -2.34 -12.09
CA GLY A 159 -3.90 -3.59 -12.07
C GLY A 159 -2.39 -3.42 -11.89
N THR A 160 -1.89 -2.18 -11.82
CA THR A 160 -0.48 -1.92 -11.51
C THR A 160 -0.22 -2.19 -10.02
N VAL A 161 0.87 -2.91 -9.74
CA VAL A 161 1.35 -3.18 -8.38
C VAL A 161 2.72 -2.54 -8.21
N VAL A 162 2.90 -1.80 -7.12
CA VAL A 162 4.18 -1.24 -6.69
C VAL A 162 4.57 -1.90 -5.39
N VAL A 163 5.82 -2.37 -5.28
CA VAL A 163 6.38 -2.94 -4.06
C VAL A 163 7.70 -2.26 -3.75
N PHE A 164 7.94 -1.86 -2.51
CA PHE A 164 9.19 -1.20 -2.11
C PHE A 164 9.54 -1.48 -0.64
N LEU A 165 10.82 -1.33 -0.29
CA LEU A 165 11.30 -1.46 1.09
C LEU A 165 10.71 -0.34 1.97
N SER A 166 9.98 -0.72 3.03
CA SER A 166 9.19 0.22 3.82
C SER A 166 10.01 1.28 4.57
N GLU A 167 11.26 0.96 4.92
CA GLU A 167 12.16 1.85 5.68
C GLU A 167 13.03 2.75 4.80
N GLU A 168 13.11 2.49 3.48
CA GLU A 168 14.11 3.12 2.61
C GLU A 168 13.54 4.20 1.69
N PHE A 169 12.28 4.09 1.31
CA PHE A 169 11.69 4.94 0.28
C PHE A 169 10.65 5.90 0.86
N PRO A 170 11.05 7.15 1.20
CA PRO A 170 10.08 8.20 1.40
C PRO A 170 9.19 8.33 0.16
N HIS A 171 7.90 8.54 0.36
CA HIS A 171 6.96 8.62 -0.73
C HIS A 171 5.76 9.50 -0.40
N GLU A 172 5.10 10.00 -1.44
CA GLU A 172 3.91 10.83 -1.32
C GLU A 172 2.90 10.51 -2.42
N VAL A 173 1.62 10.79 -2.15
CA VAL A 173 0.54 10.70 -3.12
C VAL A 173 0.12 12.12 -3.47
N LEU A 174 0.30 12.47 -4.75
CA LEU A 174 -0.12 13.77 -5.26
C LEU A 174 -1.65 13.88 -5.34
N PRO A 175 -2.21 15.10 -5.28
CA PRO A 175 -3.61 15.34 -5.59
C PRO A 175 -3.99 14.82 -6.97
N ALA A 176 -5.18 14.23 -7.06
CA ALA A 176 -5.83 13.85 -8.32
C ALA A 176 -7.01 14.78 -8.64
N SER A 177 -7.38 14.86 -9.91
CA SER A 177 -8.58 15.60 -10.37
C SER A 177 -9.87 14.76 -10.33
N ARG A 178 -9.76 13.46 -10.01
CA ARG A 178 -10.84 12.47 -9.97
C ARG A 178 -10.61 11.48 -8.83
N ASP A 179 -11.63 10.68 -8.49
CA ASP A 179 -11.51 9.64 -7.47
C ASP A 179 -10.38 8.65 -7.79
N ARG A 180 -9.50 8.44 -6.81
CA ARG A 180 -8.36 7.52 -6.88
C ARG A 180 -8.51 6.43 -5.82
N TYR A 181 -8.55 5.21 -6.31
CA TYR A 181 -8.67 3.98 -5.53
C TYR A 181 -7.37 3.18 -5.57
N SER A 182 -7.00 2.66 -4.40
CA SER A 182 -5.87 1.76 -4.26
C SER A 182 -6.07 0.81 -3.09
N ILE A 183 -5.25 -0.23 -3.01
CA ILE A 183 -5.02 -1.00 -1.80
C ILE A 183 -3.60 -0.71 -1.35
N ALA A 184 -3.43 -0.28 -0.10
CA ALA A 184 -2.13 -0.21 0.55
C ALA A 184 -2.01 -1.38 1.52
N GLY A 185 -0.83 -1.99 1.61
CA GLY A 185 -0.57 -3.06 2.55
C GLY A 185 0.89 -3.24 2.86
N TRP A 186 1.18 -3.92 3.96
CA TRP A 186 2.52 -4.07 4.48
C TRP A 186 2.79 -5.50 4.90
N TYR A 187 3.88 -6.08 4.38
CA TYR A 187 4.40 -7.33 4.90
C TYR A 187 5.26 -7.06 6.11
N ARG A 188 5.07 -7.88 7.14
CA ARG A 188 5.86 -7.81 8.36
C ARG A 188 6.66 -9.07 8.63
N VAL A 189 7.82 -8.93 9.25
CA VAL A 189 8.54 -10.07 9.86
C VAL A 189 8.01 -10.33 11.26
N ASN A 190 8.18 -11.56 11.76
CA ASN A 190 7.82 -11.87 13.13
C ASN A 190 8.83 -11.25 14.11
N GLY A 191 8.51 -10.08 14.67
CA GLY A 191 9.28 -9.44 15.72
C GLY A 191 8.97 -9.96 17.13
N SER A 192 8.22 -11.08 17.26
CA SER A 192 7.83 -11.59 18.57
C SER A 192 9.07 -11.96 19.39
N THR A 193 9.18 -11.32 20.55
CA THR A 193 10.14 -11.67 21.60
C THR A 193 9.38 -12.19 22.81
N ALA A 194 10.07 -12.82 23.77
CA ALA A 194 9.44 -13.27 25.02
C ALA A 194 8.71 -12.16 25.80
N ALA A 195 9.01 -10.88 25.52
CA ALA A 195 8.41 -9.71 26.14
C ALA A 195 7.37 -8.97 25.26
N ARG A 196 7.27 -9.27 23.96
CA ARG A 196 6.40 -8.56 23.02
C ARG A 196 5.93 -9.47 21.90
N VAL A 197 4.62 -9.68 21.75
CA VAL A 197 4.01 -10.45 20.64
C VAL A 197 3.81 -9.54 19.43
N ASP A 198 4.10 -10.04 18.22
CA ASP A 198 3.96 -9.32 16.94
C ASP A 198 3.28 -10.23 15.90
N PRO A 199 2.15 -9.83 15.29
CA PRO A 199 1.45 -8.56 15.49
C PRO A 199 0.80 -8.46 16.89
N PRO A 200 0.68 -7.24 17.46
CA PRO A 200 -0.11 -7.03 18.66
C PRO A 200 -1.56 -7.48 18.42
N ARG A 201 -2.17 -8.09 19.45
CA ARG A 201 -3.56 -8.58 19.41
C ARG A 201 -4.56 -7.44 19.54
#